data_AF-A0A0F7PH84-F1
#
_entry.id   AF-A0A0F7PH84-F1
#
_cell.length_a   1.000
_cell.length_b   1.000
_cell.length_c   1.000
_cell.angle_alpha   90.00
_cell.angle_beta   90.00
_cell.angle_gamma   90.00
#
_symmetry.space_group_name_H-M   'P 1'
#
loop_
_entity.id
_entity.type
_entity.pdbx_description
1 polymer ?
#
loop_
_entity_poly.entity_id
_entity_poly.type
_entity_poly.pdbx_seq_one_letter_code
_entity_poly.pdbx_strand_id
1 'polypeptide(L)'
;MEEQIVGAVETVGGVVDQAVHHGDHMVSIAIAVAIAALLGLGFMRLRQPPLVGFILAGLALGPTGLGVISTSENVSLLAEMGVVVLLFFIGMELSIKAFVLGLKQAVLVAGGQLIASMALAGVLAYVLDASLSETIILGFIIALSSTVVAMKMLDEMGELRGAPGRVAVGVLIAQDLAVVPMLILVSSLGGDGFDLGDVAFKMVVAVALLAGLLWWFGRHPKLKLPFAEAIEDNVDLLTIGSLALCFSAAALSGLAGLSPVYGAFLAGIVIGNSTLRSRIIPVIEPIQSILLVVFFLSIGLLIDLDYILANIWLVVATAFLVVGLKTALNIFLLRLTGADPKTALLAGLSMAQVGEFSFVLAAAGFASGAFGADLYRLAIAVTAISLLVSPVWFNLMERVEDLANEGLGSYKQALAQAYEDELDGVENVVWAARARYRALRFALYQRRARRATSAKPGEHVTAVPEAAEAVTDKPIMTASGSDSAEAPSQPPSINRAATGPLDETGQSAITHPKAASPKRRKASKPAE
;
A
#
# COMPACT_ATOMS: atom_id res chain seq x y z
N MET A 1 27.79 -42.53 51.70
CA MET A 1 28.44 -42.43 50.37
C MET A 1 27.45 -42.76 49.27
N GLU A 2 26.79 -43.93 49.31
CA GLU A 2 25.73 -44.29 48.34
C GLU A 2 24.61 -43.25 48.24
N GLU A 3 24.12 -42.73 49.37
CA GLU A 3 23.04 -41.72 49.41
C GLU A 3 23.39 -40.41 48.66
N GLN A 4 24.67 -39.99 48.69
CA GLN A 4 25.15 -38.84 47.92
C GLN A 4 25.33 -39.15 46.42
N ILE A 5 25.56 -40.42 46.06
CA ILE A 5 25.66 -40.86 44.67
C ILE A 5 24.25 -40.95 44.06
N VAL A 6 23.27 -41.45 44.80
CA VAL A 6 21.85 -41.50 44.36
C VAL A 6 21.32 -40.09 44.10
N GLY A 7 21.48 -39.14 45.03
CA GLY A 7 21.05 -37.76 44.83
C GLY A 7 21.78 -37.03 43.67
N ALA A 8 23.04 -37.39 43.40
CA ALA A 8 23.78 -36.88 42.24
C ALA A 8 23.26 -37.47 40.91
N VAL A 9 22.84 -38.75 40.91
CA VAL A 9 22.25 -39.41 39.73
C VAL A 9 20.84 -38.89 39.44
N GLU A 10 20.01 -38.63 40.46
CA GLU A 10 18.70 -37.99 40.27
C GLU A 10 18.80 -36.55 39.77
N THR A 11 19.74 -35.75 40.30
CA THR A 11 19.94 -34.38 39.80
C THR A 11 20.53 -34.34 38.39
N VAL A 12 21.46 -35.24 38.04
CA VAL A 12 21.92 -35.37 36.65
C VAL A 12 20.81 -35.91 35.75
N GLY A 13 19.99 -36.86 36.21
CA GLY A 13 18.81 -37.35 35.49
C GLY A 13 17.80 -36.25 35.18
N GLY A 14 17.43 -35.44 36.18
CA GLY A 14 16.54 -34.29 35.99
C GLY A 14 17.12 -33.19 35.09
N VAL A 15 18.44 -32.95 35.15
CA VAL A 15 19.13 -32.02 34.23
C VAL A 15 19.21 -32.59 32.81
N VAL A 16 19.33 -33.91 32.64
CA VAL A 16 19.31 -34.58 31.32
C VAL A 16 17.90 -34.61 30.72
N ASP A 17 16.86 -34.94 31.49
CA ASP A 17 15.46 -34.83 31.03
C ASP A 17 15.12 -33.37 30.69
N GLN A 18 15.53 -32.41 31.51
CA GLN A 18 15.40 -31.00 31.14
C GLN A 18 16.18 -30.67 29.87
N ALA A 19 17.42 -31.13 29.70
CA ALA A 19 18.20 -30.85 28.50
C ALA A 19 17.61 -31.50 27.23
N VAL A 20 17.01 -32.69 27.35
CA VAL A 20 16.27 -33.36 26.26
C VAL A 20 15.03 -32.55 25.92
N HIS A 21 14.21 -32.16 26.89
CA HIS A 21 13.03 -31.31 26.66
C HIS A 21 13.37 -29.92 26.08
N HIS A 22 14.46 -29.29 26.53
CA HIS A 22 14.92 -28.01 25.95
C HIS A 22 15.46 -28.22 24.52
N GLY A 23 16.11 -29.36 24.25
CA GLY A 23 16.49 -29.77 22.90
C GLY A 23 15.28 -29.93 21.97
N ASP A 24 14.24 -30.62 22.42
CA ASP A 24 12.98 -30.82 21.68
C ASP A 24 12.29 -29.49 21.34
N HIS A 25 12.30 -28.51 22.26
CA HIS A 25 11.79 -27.16 21.98
C HIS A 25 12.61 -26.41 20.92
N MET A 26 13.94 -26.52 20.93
CA MET A 26 14.78 -25.92 19.87
C MET A 26 14.59 -26.62 18.53
N VAL A 27 14.45 -27.95 18.52
CA VAL A 27 14.20 -28.75 17.30
C VAL A 27 12.83 -28.40 16.69
N SER A 28 11.77 -28.32 17.50
CA SER A 28 10.44 -27.96 17.03
C SER A 28 10.39 -26.52 16.49
N ILE A 29 11.05 -25.54 17.12
CA ILE A 29 11.20 -24.18 16.58
C ILE A 29 12.00 -24.19 15.26
N ALA A 30 13.10 -24.93 15.17
CA ALA A 30 13.91 -25.01 13.96
C ALA A 30 13.12 -25.63 12.79
N ILE A 31 12.36 -26.69 13.04
CA ILE A 31 11.44 -27.32 12.08
C ILE A 31 10.34 -26.34 11.66
N ALA A 32 9.75 -25.60 12.61
CA ALA A 32 8.73 -24.61 12.35
C ALA A 32 9.20 -23.52 11.39
N VAL A 33 10.35 -22.90 11.70
CA VAL A 33 10.94 -21.83 10.88
C VAL A 33 11.40 -22.36 9.52
N ALA A 34 11.98 -23.57 9.45
CA ALA A 34 12.39 -24.17 8.19
C ALA A 34 11.20 -24.46 7.26
N ILE A 35 10.12 -25.03 7.78
CA ILE A 35 8.89 -25.31 7.00
C ILE A 35 8.19 -24.01 6.60
N ALA A 36 8.10 -23.02 7.49
CA ALA A 36 7.58 -21.69 7.16
C ALA A 36 8.38 -21.02 6.05
N ALA A 37 9.72 -21.09 6.08
CA ALA A 37 10.57 -20.57 5.03
C ALA A 37 10.41 -21.32 3.70
N LEU A 38 10.33 -22.66 3.72
CA LEU A 38 10.14 -23.48 2.51
C LEU A 38 8.77 -23.25 1.87
N LEU A 39 7.68 -23.22 2.66
CA LEU A 39 6.34 -22.94 2.16
C LEU A 39 6.19 -21.48 1.71
N GLY A 40 6.76 -20.53 2.46
CA GLY A 40 6.83 -19.12 2.04
C GLY A 40 7.53 -18.94 0.70
N LEU A 41 8.69 -19.61 0.49
CA LEU A 41 9.40 -19.63 -0.79
C LEU A 41 8.59 -20.30 -1.91
N GLY A 42 7.87 -21.38 -1.60
CA GLY A 42 6.93 -22.03 -2.51
C GLY A 42 5.84 -21.06 -2.98
N PHE A 43 5.19 -20.36 -2.05
CA PHE A 43 4.16 -19.37 -2.36
C PHE A 43 4.72 -18.15 -3.10
N MET A 44 5.92 -17.66 -2.77
CA MET A 44 6.60 -16.64 -3.58
C MET A 44 6.78 -17.09 -5.04
N ARG A 45 7.13 -18.35 -5.27
CA ARG A 45 7.29 -18.93 -6.63
C ARG A 45 5.96 -19.08 -7.37
N LEU A 46 4.85 -19.23 -6.65
CA LEU A 46 3.47 -19.16 -7.16
C LEU A 46 2.94 -17.71 -7.30
N ARG A 47 3.81 -16.70 -7.21
CA ARG A 47 3.46 -15.26 -7.18
C ARG A 47 2.48 -14.89 -6.05
N GLN A 48 2.56 -15.55 -4.92
CA GLN A 48 1.75 -15.25 -3.73
C GLN A 48 2.53 -14.56 -2.62
N PRO A 49 1.86 -13.88 -1.67
CA PRO A 49 2.50 -13.37 -0.46
C PRO A 49 3.06 -14.49 0.42
N PRO A 50 4.28 -14.35 1.00
CA PRO A 50 4.89 -15.38 1.85
C PRO A 50 4.03 -15.79 3.06
N LEU A 51 3.24 -14.85 3.60
CA LEU A 51 2.36 -15.04 4.75
C LEU A 51 1.38 -16.22 4.58
N VAL A 52 0.92 -16.50 3.36
CA VAL A 52 0.06 -17.65 3.07
C VAL A 52 0.80 -18.96 3.33
N GLY A 53 2.09 -19.02 2.99
CA GLY A 53 2.96 -20.15 3.32
C GLY A 53 3.23 -20.29 4.82
N PHE A 54 3.26 -19.19 5.58
CA PHE A 54 3.43 -19.23 7.04
C PHE A 54 2.17 -19.76 7.75
N ILE A 55 0.97 -19.35 7.29
CA ILE A 55 -0.31 -19.92 7.76
C ILE A 55 -0.36 -21.42 7.46
N LEU A 56 0.01 -21.84 6.25
CA LEU A 56 0.03 -23.26 5.89
C LEU A 56 1.10 -24.06 6.63
N ALA A 57 2.22 -23.45 7.02
CA ALA A 57 3.21 -24.08 7.91
C ALA A 57 2.62 -24.35 9.30
N GLY A 58 1.90 -23.37 9.85
CA GLY A 58 1.15 -23.53 11.10
C GLY A 58 0.10 -24.64 11.00
N LEU A 59 -0.72 -24.65 9.94
CA LEU A 59 -1.72 -25.71 9.72
C LEU A 59 -1.05 -27.09 9.59
N ALA A 60 0.04 -27.19 8.83
CA ALA A 60 0.75 -28.46 8.64
C ALA A 60 1.42 -28.97 9.94
N LEU A 61 1.86 -28.08 10.83
CA LEU A 61 2.53 -28.45 12.08
C LEU A 61 1.61 -28.53 13.29
N GLY A 62 0.42 -27.93 13.20
CA GLY A 62 -0.55 -27.85 14.28
C GLY A 62 -1.32 -29.15 14.54
N PRO A 63 -2.25 -29.12 15.51
CA PRO A 63 -2.93 -30.32 16.00
C PRO A 63 -3.72 -31.09 14.94
N THR A 64 -4.28 -30.40 13.94
CA THR A 64 -5.05 -30.95 12.82
C THR A 64 -4.19 -31.40 11.63
N GLY A 65 -2.89 -31.09 11.65
CA GLY A 65 -1.90 -31.51 10.65
C GLY A 65 -1.04 -32.66 11.15
N LEU A 66 0.25 -32.39 11.37
CA LEU A 66 1.22 -33.36 11.87
C LEU A 66 1.28 -33.43 13.42
N GLY A 67 0.63 -32.52 14.15
CA GLY A 67 0.64 -32.50 15.61
C GLY A 67 2.00 -32.23 16.26
N VAL A 68 2.96 -31.65 15.52
CA VAL A 68 4.33 -31.38 15.97
C VAL A 68 4.39 -30.21 16.96
N ILE A 69 3.47 -29.24 16.81
CA ILE A 69 3.37 -28.06 17.66
C ILE A 69 1.99 -28.04 18.30
N SER A 70 1.97 -28.06 19.63
CA SER A 70 0.77 -27.83 20.42
C SER A 70 0.55 -26.34 20.67
N THR A 71 -0.71 -25.92 20.68
CA THR A 71 -1.09 -24.57 21.11
C THR A 71 -0.74 -24.40 22.58
N SER A 72 0.14 -23.45 22.90
CA SER A 72 0.55 -23.13 24.26
C SER A 72 0.46 -21.63 24.52
N GLU A 73 0.36 -21.24 25.79
CA GLU A 73 0.28 -19.83 26.22
C GLU A 73 1.46 -19.01 25.68
N ASN A 74 2.67 -19.57 25.69
CA ASN A 74 3.87 -18.94 25.12
C ASN A 74 3.73 -18.61 23.62
N VAL A 75 3.06 -19.47 22.84
CA VAL A 75 2.82 -19.21 21.41
C VAL A 75 1.79 -18.10 21.21
N SER A 76 0.75 -18.04 22.05
CA SER A 76 -0.21 -16.92 22.06
C SER A 76 0.47 -15.59 22.38
N LEU A 77 1.29 -15.55 23.44
CA LEU A 77 2.02 -14.36 23.86
C LEU A 77 2.97 -13.85 22.76
N LEU A 78 3.69 -14.75 22.07
CA LEU A 78 4.54 -14.37 20.93
C LEU A 78 3.72 -13.86 19.74
N ALA A 79 2.55 -14.44 19.47
CA ALA A 79 1.64 -13.96 18.43
C ALA A 79 1.08 -12.57 18.75
N GLU A 80 0.67 -12.32 20.00
CA GLU A 80 0.22 -11.01 20.49
C GLU A 80 1.33 -9.95 20.40
N MET A 81 2.57 -10.29 20.81
CA MET A 81 3.73 -9.42 20.62
C MET A 81 3.96 -9.09 19.13
N GLY A 82 3.73 -10.05 18.24
CA GLY A 82 3.80 -9.82 16.80
C GLY A 82 2.74 -8.85 16.28
N VAL A 83 1.50 -8.94 16.75
CA VAL A 83 0.46 -7.95 16.46
C VAL A 83 0.86 -6.56 16.97
N VAL A 84 1.32 -6.46 18.22
CA VAL A 84 1.76 -5.20 18.85
C VAL A 84 2.87 -4.53 18.04
N VAL A 85 3.92 -5.27 17.67
CA VAL A 85 5.05 -4.74 16.88
C VAL A 85 4.65 -4.47 15.42
N LEU A 86 3.74 -5.25 14.83
CA LEU A 86 3.18 -5.02 13.50
C LEU A 86 2.43 -3.68 13.41
N LEU A 87 1.50 -3.42 14.34
CA LEU A 87 0.75 -2.16 14.33
C LEU A 87 1.65 -0.96 14.70
N PHE A 88 2.65 -1.15 15.57
CA PHE A 88 3.70 -0.14 15.78
C PHE A 88 4.46 0.19 14.49
N PHE A 89 4.87 -0.82 13.72
CA PHE A 89 5.57 -0.62 12.45
C PHE A 89 4.70 0.12 11.42
N ILE A 90 3.43 -0.28 11.27
CA ILE A 90 2.48 0.39 10.37
C ILE A 90 2.26 1.85 10.79
N GLY A 91 2.19 2.14 12.09
CA GLY A 91 2.16 3.51 12.59
C GLY A 91 3.40 4.34 12.18
N MET A 92 4.60 3.73 12.17
CA MET A 92 5.83 4.40 11.68
C MET A 92 5.86 4.59 10.17
N GLU A 93 5.25 3.67 9.42
CA GLU A 93 5.17 3.73 7.96
C GLU A 93 4.12 4.73 7.47
N LEU A 94 3.06 4.98 8.25
CA LEU A 94 1.95 5.86 7.90
C LEU A 94 2.40 7.30 7.60
N SER A 95 2.35 7.67 6.32
CA SER A 95 2.71 9.01 5.85
C SER A 95 1.50 9.94 5.87
N ILE A 96 1.27 10.60 7.02
CA ILE A 96 0.11 11.48 7.27
C ILE A 96 -0.13 12.48 6.13
N LYS A 97 0.94 13.11 5.62
CA LYS A 97 0.84 14.10 4.53
C LYS A 97 0.32 13.52 3.21
N ALA A 98 0.64 12.27 2.89
CA ALA A 98 0.12 11.60 1.69
C ALA A 98 -1.34 11.15 1.91
N PHE A 99 -1.64 10.61 3.08
CA PHE A 99 -2.99 10.18 3.46
C PHE A 99 -4.01 11.34 3.42
N VAL A 100 -3.65 12.51 3.97
CA VAL A 100 -4.52 13.69 3.99
C VAL A 100 -4.93 14.18 2.59
N LEU A 101 -4.11 13.96 1.55
CA LEU A 101 -4.42 14.39 0.18
C LEU A 101 -5.53 13.55 -0.49
N GLY A 102 -5.68 12.28 -0.10
CA GLY A 102 -6.73 11.36 -0.61
C GLY A 102 -7.86 11.07 0.39
N LEU A 103 -7.75 11.60 1.62
CA LEU A 103 -8.50 11.17 2.80
C LEU A 103 -10.01 11.05 2.60
N LYS A 104 -10.63 12.04 1.93
CA LYS A 104 -12.09 12.06 1.75
C LYS A 104 -12.60 10.85 0.97
N GLN A 105 -11.94 10.49 -0.13
CA GLN A 105 -12.34 9.34 -0.93
C GLN A 105 -12.05 8.04 -0.19
N ALA A 106 -10.85 7.92 0.40
CA ALA A 106 -10.42 6.78 1.18
C ALA A 106 -11.40 6.44 2.32
N VAL A 107 -11.74 7.43 3.15
CA VAL A 107 -12.65 7.26 4.30
C VAL A 107 -14.09 7.01 3.88
N LEU A 108 -14.58 7.62 2.78
CA LEU A 108 -15.92 7.33 2.27
C LEU A 108 -16.06 5.90 1.76
N VAL A 109 -15.06 5.38 1.04
CA VAL A 109 -15.08 3.99 0.56
C VAL A 109 -14.86 3.02 1.73
N ALA A 110 -13.89 3.24 2.61
CA ALA A 110 -13.65 2.38 3.77
C ALA A 110 -14.85 2.35 4.74
N GLY A 111 -15.45 3.50 5.03
CA GLY A 111 -16.65 3.62 5.87
C GLY A 111 -17.90 3.04 5.20
N GLY A 112 -18.07 3.24 3.89
CA GLY A 112 -19.15 2.60 3.12
C GLY A 112 -19.01 1.07 3.09
N GLN A 113 -17.78 0.58 2.91
CA GLN A 113 -17.46 -0.84 2.94
C GLN A 113 -17.71 -1.44 4.32
N LEU A 114 -17.36 -0.72 5.39
CA LEU A 114 -17.67 -1.12 6.77
C LEU A 114 -19.19 -1.24 6.99
N ILE A 115 -19.98 -0.22 6.63
CA ILE A 115 -21.45 -0.24 6.76
C ILE A 115 -22.07 -1.41 5.96
N ALA A 116 -21.61 -1.62 4.72
CA ALA A 116 -22.10 -2.71 3.88
C ALA A 116 -21.68 -4.10 4.40
N SER A 117 -20.49 -4.21 4.99
CA SER A 117 -20.00 -5.45 5.63
C SER A 117 -20.75 -5.77 6.91
N MET A 118 -21.10 -4.75 7.71
CA MET A 118 -21.99 -4.86 8.86
C MET A 118 -23.40 -5.31 8.46
N ALA A 119 -23.92 -4.80 7.34
CA ALA A 119 -25.22 -5.24 6.79
C ALA A 119 -25.17 -6.70 6.32
N LEU A 120 -24.11 -7.11 5.60
CA LEU A 120 -23.90 -8.52 5.22
C LEU A 120 -23.80 -9.42 6.45
N ALA A 121 -23.00 -9.02 7.45
CA ALA A 121 -22.86 -9.75 8.71
C ALA A 121 -24.19 -9.88 9.45
N GLY A 122 -25.05 -8.86 9.44
CA GLY A 122 -26.41 -8.93 9.98
C GLY A 122 -27.31 -9.95 9.27
N VAL A 123 -27.20 -10.08 7.94
CA VAL A 123 -27.91 -11.13 7.19
C VAL A 123 -27.37 -12.52 7.52
N LEU A 124 -26.04 -12.68 7.60
CA LEU A 124 -25.42 -13.95 7.98
C LEU A 124 -25.77 -14.34 9.42
N ALA A 125 -25.75 -13.38 10.35
CA ALA A 125 -26.10 -13.58 11.75
C ALA A 125 -27.56 -14.03 11.93
N TYR A 126 -28.49 -13.45 11.17
CA TYR A 126 -29.89 -13.89 11.18
C TYR A 126 -30.08 -15.34 10.69
N VAL A 127 -29.22 -15.82 9.78
CA VAL A 127 -29.24 -17.20 9.28
C VAL A 127 -28.53 -18.17 10.23
N LEU A 128 -27.52 -17.70 10.96
CA LEU A 128 -26.67 -18.49 11.85
C LEU A 128 -27.06 -18.41 13.34
N ASP A 129 -28.16 -17.72 13.68
CA ASP A 129 -28.61 -17.41 15.05
C ASP A 129 -27.52 -16.75 15.93
N ALA A 130 -26.71 -15.88 15.31
CA ALA A 130 -25.56 -15.26 15.97
C ALA A 130 -25.94 -14.04 16.82
N SER A 131 -25.21 -13.85 17.91
CA SER A 131 -25.38 -12.71 18.82
C SER A 131 -25.01 -11.36 18.17
N LEU A 132 -25.40 -10.26 18.82
CA LEU A 132 -25.03 -8.91 18.38
C LEU A 132 -23.50 -8.70 18.36
N SER A 133 -22.79 -9.21 19.38
CA SER A 133 -21.32 -9.12 19.45
C SER A 133 -20.67 -9.86 18.28
N GLU A 134 -21.11 -11.08 18.00
CA GLU A 134 -20.65 -11.86 16.85
C GLU A 134 -20.95 -11.19 15.51
N THR A 135 -22.13 -10.59 15.38
CA THR A 135 -22.53 -9.82 14.19
C THR A 135 -21.58 -8.65 13.92
N ILE A 136 -21.21 -7.91 14.97
CA ILE A 136 -20.28 -6.78 14.87
C ILE A 136 -18.87 -7.27 14.49
N ILE A 137 -18.40 -8.34 15.13
CA ILE A 137 -17.08 -8.93 14.87
C ILE A 137 -16.99 -9.46 13.43
N LEU A 138 -18.00 -10.18 12.94
CA LEU A 138 -18.09 -10.62 11.54
C LEU A 138 -18.10 -9.43 10.57
N GLY A 139 -18.84 -8.37 10.89
CA GLY A 139 -18.90 -7.17 10.04
C GLY A 139 -17.53 -6.48 9.90
N PHE A 140 -16.75 -6.43 10.98
CA PHE A 140 -15.37 -5.93 10.96
C PHE A 140 -14.44 -6.85 10.17
N ILE A 141 -14.52 -8.16 10.41
CA ILE A 141 -13.75 -9.19 9.69
C ILE A 141 -13.97 -9.09 8.18
N ILE A 142 -15.22 -8.94 7.72
CA ILE A 142 -15.58 -8.83 6.31
C ILE A 142 -15.10 -7.49 5.71
N ALA A 143 -15.14 -6.40 6.48
CA ALA A 143 -14.78 -5.06 6.01
C ALA A 143 -13.30 -4.94 5.61
N LEU A 144 -12.39 -5.51 6.39
CA LEU A 144 -10.94 -5.34 6.22
C LEU A 144 -10.40 -6.14 5.04
N SER A 145 -9.63 -5.49 4.17
CA SER A 145 -9.06 -6.09 2.96
C SER A 145 -7.56 -6.36 3.14
N SER A 146 -6.99 -7.36 2.45
CA SER A 146 -5.55 -7.63 2.60
C SER A 146 -4.71 -6.62 1.82
N THR A 147 -4.00 -5.76 2.54
CA THR A 147 -3.13 -4.73 1.99
C THR A 147 -1.99 -5.34 1.17
N VAL A 148 -1.37 -6.43 1.66
CA VAL A 148 -0.27 -7.11 0.94
C VAL A 148 -0.73 -7.75 -0.36
N VAL A 149 -1.87 -8.46 -0.36
CA VAL A 149 -2.44 -9.07 -1.58
C VAL A 149 -2.82 -7.99 -2.58
N ALA A 150 -3.57 -6.97 -2.16
CA ALA A 150 -4.08 -5.93 -3.04
C ALA A 150 -2.97 -5.13 -3.72
N MET A 151 -1.93 -4.73 -2.98
CA MET A 151 -0.79 -4.02 -3.56
C MET A 151 0.00 -4.90 -4.53
N LYS A 152 0.19 -6.19 -4.20
CA LYS A 152 0.88 -7.14 -5.08
C LYS A 152 0.13 -7.35 -6.40
N MET A 153 -1.18 -7.58 -6.35
CA MET A 153 -2.01 -7.70 -7.55
C MET A 153 -1.90 -6.45 -8.44
N LEU A 154 -1.95 -5.26 -7.84
CA LEU A 154 -1.83 -4.00 -8.59
C LEU A 154 -0.41 -3.76 -9.15
N ASP A 155 0.63 -4.27 -8.52
CA ASP A 155 2.01 -4.20 -9.03
C ASP A 155 2.21 -5.16 -10.20
N GLU A 156 1.70 -6.40 -10.11
CA GLU A 156 1.75 -7.38 -11.19
C GLU A 156 0.92 -6.94 -12.42
N MET A 157 -0.17 -6.18 -12.22
CA MET A 157 -0.93 -5.50 -13.28
C MET A 157 -0.26 -4.21 -13.81
N GLY A 158 0.84 -3.74 -13.21
CA GLY A 158 1.52 -2.49 -13.57
C GLY A 158 0.79 -1.19 -13.17
N GLU A 159 -0.28 -1.29 -12.39
CA GLU A 159 -1.21 -0.19 -12.07
C GLU A 159 -1.05 0.37 -10.64
N LEU A 160 -0.14 -0.19 -9.82
CA LEU A 160 0.15 0.27 -8.45
C LEU A 160 0.59 1.74 -8.37
N ARG A 161 1.30 2.25 -9.39
CA ARG A 161 1.71 3.66 -9.47
C ARG A 161 0.64 4.54 -10.15
N GLY A 162 -0.36 3.91 -10.78
CA GLY A 162 -1.45 4.53 -11.53
C GLY A 162 -2.55 5.12 -10.64
N ALA A 163 -3.67 5.46 -11.26
CA ALA A 163 -4.87 5.86 -10.53
C ALA A 163 -5.47 4.70 -9.68
N PRO A 164 -5.55 3.43 -10.16
CA PRO A 164 -6.03 2.31 -9.36
C PRO A 164 -5.25 2.15 -8.06
N GLY A 165 -3.91 2.09 -8.15
CA GLY A 165 -3.05 1.94 -6.99
C GLY A 165 -3.15 3.05 -5.96
N ARG A 166 -3.15 4.33 -6.38
CA ARG A 166 -3.29 5.45 -5.44
C ARG A 166 -4.60 5.42 -4.66
N VAL A 167 -5.71 5.04 -5.30
CA VAL A 167 -7.01 4.97 -4.63
C VAL A 167 -7.10 3.74 -3.74
N ALA A 168 -6.68 2.57 -4.22
CA ALA A 168 -6.65 1.33 -3.42
C ALA A 168 -5.79 1.50 -2.15
N VAL A 169 -4.55 1.96 -2.28
CA VAL A 169 -3.66 2.23 -1.13
C VAL A 169 -4.27 3.24 -0.15
N GLY A 170 -4.97 4.27 -0.65
CA GLY A 170 -5.69 5.21 0.21
C GLY A 170 -6.78 4.54 1.04
N VAL A 171 -7.62 3.70 0.42
CA VAL A 171 -8.70 2.94 1.08
C VAL A 171 -8.13 1.92 2.07
N LEU A 172 -7.08 1.18 1.69
CA LEU A 172 -6.40 0.20 2.54
C LEU A 172 -5.81 0.86 3.79
N ILE A 173 -5.10 1.99 3.67
CA ILE A 173 -4.62 2.76 4.82
C ILE A 173 -5.78 3.21 5.73
N ALA A 174 -6.93 3.60 5.16
CA ALA A 174 -8.10 3.96 5.96
C ALA A 174 -8.76 2.75 6.66
N GLN A 175 -8.68 1.55 6.08
CA GLN A 175 -9.12 0.29 6.70
C GLN A 175 -8.17 -0.14 7.82
N ASP A 176 -6.86 -0.16 7.57
CA ASP A 176 -5.81 -0.49 8.56
C ASP A 176 -5.86 0.46 9.76
N LEU A 177 -6.11 1.76 9.52
CA LEU A 177 -6.33 2.76 10.57
C LEU A 177 -7.60 2.48 11.40
N ALA A 178 -8.61 1.83 10.82
CA ALA A 178 -9.87 1.49 11.50
C ALA A 178 -9.80 0.19 12.32
N VAL A 179 -8.84 -0.71 12.06
CA VAL A 179 -8.57 -1.92 12.86
C VAL A 179 -8.40 -1.57 14.34
N VAL A 180 -7.72 -0.47 14.62
CA VAL A 180 -7.34 -0.03 15.96
C VAL A 180 -8.55 0.33 16.84
N PRO A 181 -9.51 1.19 16.43
CA PRO A 181 -10.77 1.37 17.16
C PRO A 181 -11.70 0.15 17.07
N MET A 182 -11.64 -0.68 16.01
CA MET A 182 -12.38 -1.95 15.97
C MET A 182 -11.95 -2.88 17.10
N LEU A 183 -10.65 -3.06 17.34
CA LEU A 183 -10.12 -3.89 18.42
C LEU A 183 -10.58 -3.43 19.81
N ILE A 184 -10.64 -2.12 20.06
CA ILE A 184 -11.18 -1.58 21.32
C ILE A 184 -12.64 -1.99 21.51
N LEU A 185 -13.46 -1.89 20.46
CA LEU A 185 -14.85 -2.33 20.54
C LEU A 185 -14.96 -3.84 20.76
N VAL A 186 -14.20 -4.65 20.03
CA VAL A 186 -14.22 -6.13 20.13
C VAL A 186 -13.78 -6.62 21.51
N SER A 187 -12.72 -6.03 22.10
CA SER A 187 -12.31 -6.33 23.47
C SER A 187 -13.34 -5.90 24.52
N SER A 188 -14.18 -4.90 24.22
CA SER A 188 -15.21 -4.38 25.13
C SER A 188 -16.60 -5.01 24.92
N LEU A 189 -16.79 -5.86 23.90
CA LEU A 189 -18.02 -6.61 23.63
C LEU A 189 -18.12 -7.93 24.41
N GLY A 190 -17.09 -8.27 25.20
CA GLY A 190 -16.98 -9.51 25.96
C GLY A 190 -17.16 -9.32 27.47
N GLY A 191 -17.75 -10.33 28.11
CA GLY A 191 -18.03 -10.35 29.56
C GLY A 191 -19.44 -9.87 29.96
N ASP A 192 -19.83 -10.19 31.20
CA ASP A 192 -21.20 -9.99 31.76
C ASP A 192 -21.57 -8.53 32.08
N GLY A 193 -21.01 -7.55 31.36
CA GLY A 193 -21.08 -6.13 31.74
C GLY A 193 -20.87 -5.15 30.60
N PHE A 194 -21.62 -5.29 29.50
CA PHE A 194 -21.58 -4.32 28.39
C PHE A 194 -22.17 -2.96 28.81
N ASP A 195 -21.34 -2.09 29.38
CA ASP A 195 -21.67 -0.68 29.60
C ASP A 195 -21.42 0.13 28.32
N LEU A 196 -22.50 0.38 27.59
CA LEU A 196 -22.49 1.21 26.38
C LEU A 196 -21.91 2.61 26.62
N GLY A 197 -21.99 3.14 27.85
CA GLY A 197 -21.41 4.44 28.24
C GLY A 197 -19.89 4.41 28.28
N ASP A 198 -19.30 3.40 28.95
CA ASP A 198 -17.84 3.19 28.98
C ASP A 198 -17.28 2.89 27.58
N VAL A 199 -17.95 2.02 26.82
CA VAL A 199 -17.56 1.70 25.44
C VAL A 199 -17.61 2.95 24.54
N ALA A 200 -18.68 3.74 24.61
CA ALA A 200 -18.79 4.98 23.85
C ALA A 200 -17.72 5.99 24.27
N PHE A 201 -17.43 6.11 25.56
CA PHE A 201 -16.38 6.99 26.08
C PHE A 201 -14.99 6.58 25.56
N LYS A 202 -14.62 5.30 25.70
CA LYS A 202 -13.36 4.74 25.17
C LYS A 202 -13.22 4.96 23.68
N MET A 203 -14.28 4.72 22.90
CA MET A 203 -14.28 4.95 21.45
C MET A 203 -14.13 6.44 21.09
N VAL A 204 -14.83 7.35 21.77
CA VAL A 204 -14.68 8.80 21.57
C VAL A 204 -13.26 9.26 21.92
N VAL A 205 -12.71 8.81 23.06
CA VAL A 205 -11.33 9.13 23.46
C VAL A 205 -10.32 8.59 22.45
N ALA A 206 -10.45 7.33 22.04
CA ALA A 206 -9.54 6.70 21.07
C ALA A 206 -9.57 7.40 19.70
N VAL A 207 -10.75 7.70 19.17
CA VAL A 207 -10.91 8.41 17.89
C VAL A 207 -10.45 9.86 18.00
N ALA A 208 -10.74 10.56 19.10
CA ALA A 208 -10.32 11.95 19.31
C ALA A 208 -8.80 12.09 19.47
N LEU A 209 -8.16 11.20 20.24
CA LEU A 209 -6.70 11.16 20.38
C LEU A 209 -6.02 10.86 19.03
N LEU A 210 -6.51 9.86 18.30
CA LEU A 210 -5.95 9.50 16.99
C LEU A 210 -6.14 10.64 15.97
N ALA A 211 -7.35 11.18 15.85
CA ALA A 211 -7.62 12.31 14.95
C ALA A 211 -6.82 13.56 15.34
N GLY A 212 -6.68 13.84 16.64
CA GLY A 212 -5.87 14.94 17.16
C GLY A 212 -4.38 14.78 16.83
N LEU A 213 -3.83 13.57 16.99
CA LEU A 213 -2.43 13.27 16.66
C LEU A 213 -2.16 13.40 15.15
N LEU A 214 -3.07 12.86 14.32
CA LEU A 214 -3.00 12.99 12.86
C LEU A 214 -3.14 14.44 12.40
N TRP A 215 -4.03 15.22 13.00
CA TRP A 215 -4.22 16.65 12.72
C TRP A 215 -3.01 17.48 13.11
N TRP A 216 -2.40 17.19 14.27
CA TRP A 216 -1.19 17.84 14.77
C TRP A 216 0.00 17.61 13.82
N PHE A 217 0.38 16.35 13.58
CA PHE A 217 1.51 16.03 12.68
C PHE A 217 1.23 16.34 11.21
N GLY A 218 -0.04 16.41 10.79
CA GLY A 218 -0.42 16.90 9.47
C GLY A 218 -0.06 18.38 9.25
N ARG A 219 -0.07 19.20 10.31
CA ARG A 219 0.22 20.65 10.27
C ARG A 219 1.63 21.03 10.73
N HIS A 220 2.17 20.34 11.73
CA HIS A 220 3.46 20.68 12.34
C HIS A 220 4.65 20.03 11.59
N PRO A 221 5.88 20.60 11.71
CA PRO A 221 7.09 19.95 11.21
C PRO A 221 7.39 18.65 11.98
N LYS A 222 8.27 17.82 11.42
CA LYS A 222 8.70 16.56 12.06
C LYS A 222 9.25 16.81 13.46
N LEU A 223 8.92 15.92 14.41
CA LEU A 223 9.46 15.98 15.77
C LEU A 223 10.97 15.76 15.76
N LYS A 224 11.71 16.69 16.38
CA LYS A 224 13.05 16.42 16.89
C LYS A 224 12.91 15.78 18.27
N LEU A 225 13.20 14.50 18.37
CA LEU A 225 13.22 13.83 19.68
C LEU A 225 14.43 14.33 20.49
N PRO A 226 14.30 14.51 21.82
CA PRO A 226 15.46 14.83 22.66
C PRO A 226 16.51 13.72 22.53
N PHE A 227 17.79 14.10 22.51
CA PHE A 227 18.93 13.19 22.29
C PHE A 227 18.98 12.49 20.93
N ALA A 228 18.14 12.86 19.94
CA ALA A 228 18.18 12.26 18.60
C ALA A 228 19.59 12.30 17.98
N GLU A 229 20.26 13.46 18.02
CA GLU A 229 21.62 13.68 17.51
C GLU A 229 22.70 12.86 18.25
N ALA A 230 22.41 12.33 19.44
CA ALA A 230 23.34 11.49 20.21
C ALA A 230 23.09 9.98 20.04
N ILE A 231 21.95 9.60 19.45
CA ILE A 231 21.47 8.21 19.36
C ILE A 231 21.33 7.76 17.89
N GLU A 232 21.23 8.67 16.93
CA GLU A 232 20.89 8.38 15.52
C GLU A 232 21.87 7.48 14.74
N ASP A 233 23.09 7.29 15.24
CA ASP A 233 24.09 6.38 14.68
C ASP A 233 24.30 5.10 15.53
N ASN A 234 23.64 4.97 16.70
CA ASN A 234 23.69 3.78 17.54
C ASN A 234 22.46 2.89 17.30
N VAL A 235 22.62 1.88 16.46
CA VAL A 235 21.55 0.94 16.07
C VAL A 235 20.94 0.21 17.28
N ASP A 236 21.75 -0.24 18.23
CA ASP A 236 21.28 -0.99 19.40
C ASP A 236 20.34 -0.13 20.27
N LEU A 237 20.74 1.12 20.51
CA LEU A 237 19.97 2.07 21.31
C LEU A 237 18.72 2.58 20.57
N LEU A 238 18.77 2.71 19.24
CA LEU A 238 17.57 2.94 18.41
C LEU A 238 16.60 1.76 18.48
N THR A 239 17.09 0.52 18.41
CA THR A 239 16.29 -0.71 18.50
C THR A 239 15.58 -0.77 19.85
N ILE A 240 16.35 -0.76 20.94
CA ILE A 240 15.83 -0.93 22.29
C ILE A 240 14.97 0.26 22.69
N GLY A 241 15.36 1.50 22.34
CA GLY A 241 14.59 2.71 22.63
C GLY A 241 13.23 2.75 21.94
N SER A 242 13.16 2.32 20.66
CA SER A 242 11.88 2.29 19.93
C SER A 242 10.97 1.14 20.35
N LEU A 243 11.52 -0.05 20.64
CA LEU A 243 10.75 -1.15 21.26
C LEU A 243 10.27 -0.79 22.68
N ALA A 244 11.11 -0.16 23.50
CA ALA A 244 10.72 0.28 24.85
C ALA A 244 9.58 1.30 24.78
N LEU A 245 9.61 2.24 23.82
CA LEU A 245 8.53 3.20 23.59
C LEU A 245 7.25 2.49 23.10
N CYS A 246 7.36 1.54 22.16
CA CYS A 246 6.26 0.70 21.70
C CYS A 246 5.56 -0.05 22.85
N PHE A 247 6.30 -0.86 23.61
CA PHE A 247 5.74 -1.66 24.70
C PHE A 247 5.27 -0.80 25.88
N SER A 248 5.92 0.33 26.18
CA SER A 248 5.45 1.26 27.23
C SER A 248 4.13 1.91 26.84
N ALA A 249 3.98 2.36 25.59
CA ALA A 249 2.72 2.92 25.09
C ALA A 249 1.61 1.87 25.04
N ALA A 250 1.94 0.63 24.64
CA ALA A 250 1.02 -0.50 24.68
C ALA A 250 0.53 -0.79 26.11
N ALA A 251 1.45 -0.89 27.08
CA ALA A 251 1.11 -1.11 28.48
C ALA A 251 0.25 0.03 29.06
N LEU A 252 0.62 1.29 28.82
CA LEU A 252 -0.18 2.45 29.25
C LEU A 252 -1.58 2.46 28.65
N SER A 253 -1.72 2.08 27.37
CA SER A 253 -3.01 2.00 26.68
C SER A 253 -3.89 0.87 27.23
N GLY A 254 -3.29 -0.30 27.52
CA GLY A 254 -3.98 -1.41 28.18
C GLY A 254 -4.43 -1.06 29.61
N LEU A 255 -3.56 -0.41 30.39
CA LEU A 255 -3.87 0.09 31.75
C LEU A 255 -4.97 1.17 31.74
N ALA A 256 -5.10 1.94 30.67
CA ALA A 256 -6.18 2.90 30.47
C ALA A 256 -7.51 2.24 30.01
N GLY A 257 -7.58 0.92 29.88
CA GLY A 257 -8.77 0.19 29.44
C GLY A 257 -9.07 0.33 27.93
N LEU A 258 -8.11 0.78 27.14
CA LEU A 258 -8.14 0.68 25.67
C LEU A 258 -7.54 -0.67 25.26
N SER A 259 -6.93 -0.76 24.08
CA SER A 259 -6.18 -1.96 23.64
C SER A 259 -4.66 -1.71 23.73
N PRO A 260 -3.82 -2.70 24.11
CA PRO A 260 -2.37 -2.56 24.00
C PRO A 260 -1.91 -2.25 22.56
N VAL A 261 -2.61 -2.82 21.57
CA VAL A 261 -2.35 -2.59 20.13
C VAL A 261 -2.59 -1.13 19.74
N TYR A 262 -3.57 -0.46 20.36
CA TYR A 262 -3.84 0.97 20.15
C TYR A 262 -2.64 1.84 20.58
N GLY A 263 -2.07 1.55 21.76
CA GLY A 263 -0.92 2.29 22.28
C GLY A 263 0.33 2.12 21.43
N ALA A 264 0.60 0.89 21.00
CA ALA A 264 1.68 0.57 20.06
C ALA A 264 1.52 1.32 18.72
N PHE A 265 0.31 1.36 18.18
CA PHE A 265 0.02 2.09 16.95
C PHE A 265 0.26 3.61 17.08
N LEU A 266 -0.20 4.24 18.18
CA LEU A 266 0.07 5.66 18.44
C LEU A 266 1.57 5.96 18.61
N ALA A 267 2.29 5.08 19.33
CA ALA A 267 3.76 5.14 19.43
C ALA A 267 4.43 5.11 18.06
N GLY A 268 3.93 4.25 17.17
CA GLY A 268 4.34 4.17 15.78
C GLY A 268 4.18 5.50 15.07
N ILE A 269 3.00 6.12 15.15
CA ILE A 269 2.73 7.44 14.53
C ILE A 269 3.69 8.53 15.05
N VAL A 270 3.98 8.56 16.36
CA VAL A 270 4.90 9.53 16.95
C VAL A 270 6.31 9.37 16.38
N ILE A 271 6.83 8.14 16.29
CA ILE A 271 8.15 7.86 15.71
C ILE A 271 8.15 8.08 14.19
N GLY A 272 7.08 7.69 13.49
CA GLY A 272 6.88 7.90 12.05
C GLY A 272 6.94 9.38 11.65
N ASN A 273 6.52 10.28 12.54
CA ASN A 273 6.58 11.72 12.31
C ASN A 273 7.79 12.41 12.97
N SER A 274 8.77 11.63 13.44
CA SER A 274 10.05 12.13 13.95
C SER A 274 11.12 12.29 12.85
N THR A 275 12.24 12.95 13.20
CA THR A 275 13.46 12.94 12.37
C THR A 275 14.13 11.57 12.30
N LEU A 276 13.96 10.71 13.32
CA LEU A 276 14.59 9.40 13.42
C LEU A 276 13.91 8.30 12.58
N ARG A 277 12.75 8.55 11.97
CA ARG A 277 11.98 7.57 11.17
C ARG A 277 12.87 6.74 10.21
N SER A 278 13.72 7.41 9.43
CA SER A 278 14.58 6.76 8.43
C SER A 278 15.76 5.97 9.01
N ARG A 279 16.04 6.11 10.31
CA ARG A 279 17.01 5.29 11.06
C ARG A 279 16.32 4.13 11.79
N ILE A 280 15.10 4.33 12.30
CA ILE A 280 14.38 3.33 13.09
C ILE A 280 13.68 2.28 12.21
N ILE A 281 13.08 2.66 11.07
CA ILE A 281 12.38 1.70 10.20
C ILE A 281 13.27 0.51 9.80
N PRO A 282 14.49 0.68 9.23
CA PRO A 282 15.34 -0.45 8.82
C PRO A 282 15.81 -1.35 9.97
N VAL A 283 15.66 -0.90 11.21
CA VAL A 283 16.11 -1.57 12.43
C VAL A 283 14.97 -2.36 13.08
N ILE A 284 13.73 -1.88 12.96
CA ILE A 284 12.54 -2.57 13.47
C ILE A 284 11.90 -3.50 12.43
N GLU A 285 12.04 -3.21 11.13
CA GLU A 285 11.53 -4.03 10.02
C GLU A 285 11.91 -5.53 10.14
N PRO A 286 13.17 -5.91 10.46
CA PRO A 286 13.52 -7.33 10.63
C PRO A 286 12.84 -7.99 11.84
N ILE A 287 12.66 -7.23 12.93
CA ILE A 287 12.02 -7.72 14.17
C ILE A 287 10.53 -7.92 13.94
N GLN A 288 9.87 -6.94 13.31
CA GLN A 288 8.49 -7.04 12.88
C GLN A 288 8.29 -8.23 11.93
N SER A 289 9.22 -8.44 10.98
CA SER A 289 9.14 -9.55 10.01
C SER A 289 9.22 -10.92 10.69
N ILE A 290 10.12 -11.10 11.67
CA ILE A 290 10.23 -12.36 12.43
C ILE A 290 8.96 -12.61 13.24
N LEU A 291 8.46 -11.60 13.96
CA LEU A 291 7.25 -11.77 14.77
C LEU A 291 5.99 -11.99 13.92
N LEU A 292 5.94 -11.41 12.72
CA LEU A 292 4.88 -11.65 11.74
C LEU A 292 4.86 -13.12 11.28
N VAL A 293 6.02 -13.76 11.07
CA VAL A 293 6.08 -15.22 10.79
C VAL A 293 5.47 -16.01 11.93
N VAL A 294 5.82 -15.69 13.18
CA VAL A 294 5.30 -16.40 14.37
C VAL A 294 3.79 -16.20 14.53
N PHE A 295 3.30 -14.97 14.32
CA PHE A 295 1.87 -14.65 14.34
C PHE A 295 1.07 -15.46 13.30
N PHE A 296 1.49 -15.46 12.04
CA PHE A 296 0.79 -16.23 11.00
C PHE A 296 0.92 -17.75 11.18
N LEU A 297 2.05 -18.24 11.68
CA LEU A 297 2.19 -19.64 12.07
C LEU A 297 1.22 -19.98 13.20
N SER A 298 1.08 -19.12 14.22
CA SER A 298 0.11 -19.30 15.31
C SER A 298 -1.33 -19.30 14.81
N ILE A 299 -1.69 -18.47 13.83
CA ILE A 299 -3.01 -18.54 13.16
C ILE A 299 -3.20 -19.92 12.50
N GLY A 300 -2.17 -20.41 11.81
CA GLY A 300 -2.21 -21.74 11.20
C GLY A 300 -2.49 -22.87 12.19
N LEU A 301 -1.92 -22.81 13.40
CA LEU A 301 -2.20 -23.78 14.49
C LEU A 301 -3.67 -23.76 14.95
N LEU A 302 -4.37 -22.65 14.73
CA LEU A 302 -5.78 -22.44 15.10
C LEU A 302 -6.76 -22.81 13.97
N ILE A 303 -6.27 -23.20 12.80
CA ILE A 303 -7.11 -23.65 11.68
C ILE A 303 -7.57 -25.10 11.95
N ASP A 304 -8.86 -25.24 12.23
CA ASP A 304 -9.52 -26.53 12.37
C ASP A 304 -9.84 -27.14 10.99
N LEU A 305 -8.98 -28.06 10.53
CA LEU A 305 -9.13 -28.70 9.22
C LEU A 305 -10.31 -29.69 9.17
N ASP A 306 -10.62 -30.34 10.30
CA ASP A 306 -11.76 -31.25 10.41
C ASP A 306 -13.08 -30.48 10.28
N TYR A 307 -13.16 -29.31 10.91
CA TYR A 307 -14.29 -28.37 10.72
C TYR A 307 -14.42 -27.91 9.27
N ILE A 308 -13.30 -27.57 8.61
CA ILE A 308 -13.31 -27.17 7.19
C ILE A 308 -13.78 -28.31 6.29
N LEU A 309 -13.34 -29.54 6.51
CA LEU A 309 -13.75 -30.69 5.72
C LEU A 309 -15.22 -31.05 5.95
N ALA A 310 -15.68 -31.04 7.21
CA ALA A 310 -17.08 -31.27 7.56
C ALA A 310 -18.03 -30.20 7.00
N ASN A 311 -17.60 -28.94 6.97
CA ASN A 311 -18.40 -27.79 6.55
C ASN A 311 -17.94 -27.20 5.21
N ILE A 312 -17.29 -27.98 4.34
CA ILE A 312 -16.59 -27.46 3.16
C ILE A 312 -17.47 -26.61 2.26
N TRP A 313 -18.74 -27.00 2.08
CA TRP A 313 -19.69 -26.24 1.28
C TRP A 313 -20.07 -24.90 1.91
N LEU A 314 -20.25 -24.85 3.23
CA LEU A 314 -20.51 -23.62 3.98
C LEU A 314 -19.31 -22.67 3.89
N VAL A 315 -18.11 -23.16 4.19
CA VAL A 315 -16.87 -22.37 4.17
C VAL A 315 -16.60 -21.81 2.77
N VAL A 316 -16.67 -22.63 1.73
CA VAL A 316 -16.41 -22.22 0.35
C VAL A 316 -17.48 -21.27 -0.16
N ALA A 317 -18.77 -21.56 0.07
CA ALA A 317 -19.86 -20.67 -0.33
C ALA A 317 -19.77 -19.31 0.37
N THR A 318 -19.50 -19.27 1.67
CA THR A 318 -19.33 -18.01 2.43
C THR A 318 -18.09 -17.26 1.95
N ALA A 319 -16.96 -17.93 1.66
CA ALA A 319 -15.77 -17.28 1.11
C ALA A 319 -16.03 -16.64 -0.27
N PHE A 320 -16.67 -17.36 -1.20
CA PHE A 320 -17.04 -16.79 -2.50
C PHE A 320 -18.07 -15.67 -2.39
N LEU A 321 -19.06 -15.78 -1.48
CA LEU A 321 -20.04 -14.73 -1.21
C LEU A 321 -19.37 -13.46 -0.68
N VAL A 322 -18.48 -13.59 0.31
CA VAL A 322 -17.73 -12.49 0.91
C VAL A 322 -16.86 -11.81 -0.14
N VAL A 323 -15.99 -12.55 -0.84
CA VAL A 323 -15.07 -12.02 -1.86
C VAL A 323 -15.85 -11.36 -3.01
N GLY A 324 -16.90 -12.00 -3.51
CA GLY A 324 -17.72 -11.50 -4.61
C GLY A 324 -18.51 -10.25 -4.25
N LEU A 325 -19.23 -10.26 -3.12
CA LEU A 325 -20.01 -9.09 -2.69
C LEU A 325 -19.11 -7.92 -2.31
N LYS A 326 -18.00 -8.17 -1.61
CA LYS A 326 -16.99 -7.16 -1.27
C LYS A 326 -16.40 -6.50 -2.51
N THR A 327 -16.08 -7.28 -3.54
CA THR A 327 -15.64 -6.75 -4.84
C THR A 327 -16.69 -5.82 -5.44
N ALA A 328 -17.94 -6.27 -5.54
CA ALA A 328 -19.02 -5.48 -6.11
C ALA A 328 -19.25 -4.17 -5.34
N LEU A 329 -19.22 -4.23 -4.01
CA LEU A 329 -19.33 -3.07 -3.11
C LEU A 329 -18.16 -2.09 -3.28
N ASN A 330 -16.91 -2.59 -3.29
CA ASN A 330 -15.73 -1.76 -3.50
C ASN A 330 -15.81 -1.02 -4.86
N ILE A 331 -16.09 -1.73 -5.95
CA ILE A 331 -16.24 -1.12 -7.29
C ILE A 331 -17.36 -0.06 -7.27
N PHE A 332 -18.51 -0.37 -6.67
CA PHE A 332 -19.65 0.55 -6.58
C PHE A 332 -19.33 1.82 -5.78
N LEU A 333 -18.72 1.69 -4.60
CA LEU A 333 -18.32 2.81 -3.74
C LEU A 333 -17.24 3.68 -4.41
N LEU A 334 -16.30 3.07 -5.15
CA LEU A 334 -15.30 3.77 -5.95
C LEU A 334 -15.96 4.57 -7.10
N ARG A 335 -16.96 3.99 -7.78
CA ARG A 335 -17.74 4.73 -8.80
C ARG A 335 -18.54 5.89 -8.20
N LEU A 336 -19.17 5.70 -7.03
CA LEU A 336 -19.89 6.77 -6.33
C LEU A 336 -18.99 7.92 -5.89
N THR A 337 -17.72 7.65 -5.55
CA THR A 337 -16.74 8.68 -5.21
C THR A 337 -16.08 9.36 -6.41
N GLY A 338 -16.51 9.02 -7.64
CA GLY A 338 -16.09 9.68 -8.87
C GLY A 338 -14.86 9.08 -9.55
N ALA A 339 -14.39 7.90 -9.13
CA ALA A 339 -13.35 7.19 -9.87
C ALA A 339 -13.88 6.77 -11.26
N ASP A 340 -13.03 6.86 -12.28
CA ASP A 340 -13.36 6.37 -13.62
C ASP A 340 -13.59 4.84 -13.63
N PRO A 341 -14.27 4.27 -14.65
CA PRO A 341 -14.61 2.86 -14.67
C PRO A 341 -13.42 1.91 -14.53
N LYS A 342 -12.26 2.23 -15.14
CA LYS A 342 -11.07 1.39 -15.08
C LYS A 342 -10.46 1.42 -13.67
N THR A 343 -10.29 2.61 -13.11
CA THR A 343 -9.80 2.81 -11.74
C THR A 343 -10.69 2.11 -10.72
N ALA A 344 -12.01 2.25 -10.81
CA ALA A 344 -12.93 1.60 -9.89
C ALA A 344 -12.92 0.07 -10.01
N LEU A 345 -12.84 -0.46 -11.24
CA LEU A 345 -12.78 -1.89 -11.50
C LEU A 345 -11.50 -2.51 -10.93
N LEU A 346 -10.33 -1.99 -11.30
CA LEU A 346 -9.05 -2.56 -10.90
C LEU A 346 -8.77 -2.41 -9.40
N ALA A 347 -9.04 -1.24 -8.82
CA ALA A 347 -8.89 -1.06 -7.37
C ALA A 347 -9.92 -1.90 -6.59
N GLY A 348 -11.16 -2.02 -7.09
CA GLY A 348 -12.18 -2.83 -6.42
C GLY A 348 -11.90 -4.33 -6.46
N LEU A 349 -11.37 -4.84 -7.58
CA LEU A 349 -10.94 -6.24 -7.75
C LEU A 349 -9.74 -6.60 -6.87
N SER A 350 -8.78 -5.68 -6.67
CA SER A 350 -7.61 -5.96 -5.83
C SER A 350 -7.92 -5.99 -4.34
N MET A 351 -8.97 -5.27 -3.89
CA MET A 351 -9.40 -5.22 -2.48
C MET A 351 -10.44 -6.29 -2.12
N ALA A 352 -10.48 -7.41 -2.85
CA ALA A 352 -11.52 -8.44 -2.72
C ALA A 352 -11.30 -9.39 -1.53
N GLN A 353 -10.04 -9.70 -1.20
CA GLN A 353 -9.65 -10.65 -0.17
C GLN A 353 -9.88 -10.10 1.24
N VAL A 354 -10.13 -10.99 2.20
CA VAL A 354 -10.20 -10.63 3.62
C VAL A 354 -8.79 -10.37 4.15
N GLY A 355 -8.64 -9.32 4.95
CA GLY A 355 -7.34 -8.88 5.47
C GLY A 355 -6.79 -9.74 6.60
N GLU A 356 -5.47 -9.73 6.73
CA GLU A 356 -4.73 -10.38 7.82
C GLU A 356 -5.18 -9.90 9.22
N PHE A 357 -5.58 -8.64 9.35
CA PHE A 357 -6.12 -8.09 10.60
C PHE A 357 -7.46 -8.69 11.02
N SER A 358 -8.18 -9.35 10.11
CA SER A 358 -9.40 -10.07 10.45
C SER A 358 -9.11 -11.29 11.33
N PHE A 359 -7.92 -11.92 11.21
CA PHE A 359 -7.48 -12.95 12.16
C PHE A 359 -7.25 -12.37 13.56
N VAL A 360 -6.67 -11.16 13.65
CA VAL A 360 -6.45 -10.46 14.93
C VAL A 360 -7.79 -10.16 15.61
N LEU A 361 -8.77 -9.64 14.87
CA LEU A 361 -10.11 -9.34 15.39
C LEU A 361 -10.88 -10.60 15.80
N ALA A 362 -10.80 -11.68 15.00
CA ALA A 362 -11.39 -12.97 15.36
C ALA A 362 -10.79 -13.51 16.67
N ALA A 363 -9.46 -13.48 16.80
CA ALA A 363 -8.77 -13.93 18.01
C ALA A 363 -9.10 -13.06 19.22
N ALA A 364 -9.13 -11.73 19.07
CA ALA A 364 -9.48 -10.79 20.13
C ALA A 364 -10.94 -10.97 20.61
N GLY A 365 -11.87 -11.24 19.68
CA GLY A 365 -13.27 -11.50 20.00
C GLY A 365 -13.49 -12.86 20.67
N PHE A 366 -12.74 -13.88 20.26
CA PHE A 366 -12.76 -15.18 20.92
C PHE A 366 -12.17 -15.10 22.33
N ALA A 367 -11.04 -14.41 22.50
CA ALA A 367 -10.38 -14.20 23.79
C ALA A 367 -11.20 -13.36 24.77
N SER A 368 -12.02 -12.41 24.30
CA SER A 368 -12.97 -11.68 25.16
C SER A 368 -14.25 -12.45 25.47
N GLY A 369 -14.48 -13.62 24.85
CA GLY A 369 -15.73 -14.38 24.94
C GLY A 369 -16.89 -13.75 24.16
N ALA A 370 -16.62 -12.72 23.35
CA ALA A 370 -17.61 -12.03 22.50
C ALA A 370 -17.90 -12.77 21.17
N PHE A 371 -17.17 -13.85 20.88
CA PHE A 371 -17.22 -14.58 19.62
C PHE A 371 -17.27 -16.09 19.86
N GLY A 372 -18.37 -16.75 19.46
CA GLY A 372 -18.58 -18.17 19.67
C GLY A 372 -17.61 -19.05 18.87
N ALA A 373 -17.33 -20.25 19.38
CA ALA A 373 -16.32 -21.15 18.80
C ALA A 373 -16.60 -21.54 17.34
N ASP A 374 -17.87 -21.76 16.98
CA ASP A 374 -18.25 -22.14 15.60
C ASP A 374 -18.10 -20.98 14.62
N LEU A 375 -18.53 -19.78 14.99
CA LEU A 375 -18.34 -18.57 14.18
C LEU A 375 -16.87 -18.18 14.08
N TYR A 376 -16.10 -18.38 15.15
CA TYR A 376 -14.65 -18.23 15.14
C TYR A 376 -14.00 -19.17 14.11
N ARG A 377 -14.26 -20.48 14.18
CA ARG A 377 -13.76 -21.47 13.21
C ARG A 377 -14.16 -21.11 11.78
N LEU A 378 -15.41 -20.72 11.54
CA LEU A 378 -15.90 -20.29 10.23
C LEU A 378 -15.17 -19.04 9.72
N ALA A 379 -14.99 -18.03 10.56
CA ALA A 379 -14.33 -16.77 10.18
C ALA A 379 -12.84 -16.95 9.88
N ILE A 380 -12.13 -17.75 10.69
CA ILE A 380 -10.74 -18.15 10.44
C ILE A 380 -10.64 -18.91 9.11
N ALA A 381 -11.49 -19.91 8.89
CA ALA A 381 -11.53 -20.70 7.66
C ALA A 381 -11.83 -19.86 6.42
N VAL A 382 -12.86 -19.02 6.45
CA VAL A 382 -13.25 -18.12 5.35
C VAL A 382 -12.12 -17.14 5.02
N THR A 383 -11.47 -16.57 6.03
CA THR A 383 -10.33 -15.65 5.84
C THR A 383 -9.17 -16.38 5.16
N ALA A 384 -8.77 -17.55 5.68
CA ALA A 384 -7.70 -18.37 5.12
C ALA A 384 -7.98 -18.81 3.68
N ILE A 385 -9.19 -19.30 3.39
CA ILE A 385 -9.60 -19.69 2.03
C ILE A 385 -9.62 -18.47 1.09
N SER A 386 -10.07 -17.30 1.54
CA SER A 386 -10.05 -16.09 0.69
C SER A 386 -8.63 -15.69 0.25
N LEU A 387 -7.65 -15.84 1.16
CA LEU A 387 -6.23 -15.61 0.86
C LEU A 387 -5.66 -16.70 -0.06
N LEU A 388 -6.00 -17.98 0.17
CA LEU A 388 -5.57 -19.11 -0.67
C LEU A 388 -6.14 -19.06 -2.10
N VAL A 389 -7.32 -18.46 -2.30
CA VAL A 389 -7.98 -18.29 -3.61
C VAL A 389 -7.46 -17.06 -4.38
N SER A 390 -6.72 -16.15 -3.75
CA SER A 390 -6.16 -14.95 -4.38
C SER A 390 -5.35 -15.17 -5.69
N PRO A 391 -4.55 -16.24 -5.93
CA PRO A 391 -3.97 -16.49 -7.24
C PRO A 391 -5.02 -16.73 -8.33
N VAL A 392 -6.07 -17.48 -8.03
CA VAL A 392 -7.17 -17.75 -8.97
C VAL A 392 -7.96 -16.46 -9.24
N TRP A 393 -8.12 -15.64 -8.21
CA TRP A 393 -8.74 -14.31 -8.31
C TRP A 393 -7.92 -13.33 -9.16
N PHE A 394 -6.59 -13.38 -9.10
CA PHE A 394 -5.72 -12.59 -9.98
C PHE A 394 -5.91 -12.95 -11.46
N ASN A 395 -5.95 -14.24 -11.80
CA ASN A 395 -6.25 -14.69 -13.17
C ASN A 395 -7.65 -14.24 -13.64
N LEU A 396 -8.61 -14.09 -12.72
CA LEU A 396 -9.93 -13.51 -13.03
C LEU A 396 -9.82 -11.99 -13.26
N MET A 397 -9.02 -11.28 -12.45
CA MET A 397 -8.78 -9.84 -12.59
C MET A 397 -8.14 -9.48 -13.92
N GLU A 398 -7.13 -10.22 -14.38
CA GLU A 398 -6.55 -10.08 -15.74
C GLU A 398 -7.63 -10.21 -16.82
N ARG A 399 -8.37 -11.33 -16.83
CA ARG A 399 -9.44 -11.59 -17.82
C ARG A 399 -10.55 -10.54 -17.81
N VAL A 400 -10.89 -10.01 -16.64
CA VAL A 400 -11.92 -8.97 -16.49
C VAL A 400 -11.41 -7.62 -16.99
N GLU A 401 -10.10 -7.31 -16.85
CA GLU A 401 -9.53 -6.14 -17.49
C GLU A 401 -9.48 -6.29 -19.02
N ASP A 402 -9.03 -7.44 -19.53
CA ASP A 402 -8.98 -7.72 -20.97
C ASP A 402 -10.36 -7.55 -21.61
N LEU A 403 -11.41 -8.17 -21.06
CA LEU A 403 -12.78 -8.03 -21.55
C LEU A 403 -13.30 -6.58 -21.46
N ALA A 404 -12.93 -5.83 -20.42
CA ALA A 404 -13.29 -4.42 -20.30
C ALA A 404 -12.58 -3.56 -21.36
N ASN A 405 -11.31 -3.86 -21.64
CA ASN A 405 -10.51 -3.19 -22.67
C ASN A 405 -11.00 -3.53 -24.09
N GLU A 406 -11.34 -4.79 -24.37
CA GLU A 406 -11.93 -5.24 -25.64
C GLU A 406 -13.31 -4.61 -25.88
N GLY A 407 -14.19 -4.58 -24.87
CA GLY A 407 -15.51 -3.96 -24.98
C GLY A 407 -15.43 -2.46 -25.24
N LEU A 408 -14.51 -1.75 -24.58
CA LEU A 408 -14.25 -0.32 -24.83
C LEU A 408 -13.54 -0.07 -26.17
N GLY A 409 -12.68 -0.99 -26.60
CA GLY A 409 -12.02 -0.96 -27.91
C GLY A 409 -13.01 -1.11 -29.05
N SER A 410 -13.86 -2.13 -28.98
CA SER A 410 -14.95 -2.40 -29.92
C SER A 410 -15.96 -1.26 -29.95
N TYR A 411 -16.38 -0.70 -28.80
CA TYR A 411 -17.26 0.48 -28.79
C TYR A 411 -16.60 1.72 -29.42
N LYS A 412 -15.32 1.98 -29.14
CA LYS A 412 -14.58 3.09 -29.77
C LYS A 412 -14.38 2.89 -31.27
N GLN A 413 -14.13 1.67 -31.72
CA GLN A 413 -13.98 1.33 -33.14
C GLN A 413 -15.33 1.42 -33.88
N ALA A 414 -16.40 0.88 -33.29
CA ALA A 414 -17.76 1.00 -33.84
C ALA A 414 -18.23 2.46 -33.89
N LEU A 415 -17.91 3.27 -32.87
CA LEU A 415 -18.17 4.70 -32.87
C LEU A 415 -17.30 5.44 -33.92
N ALA A 416 -16.02 5.10 -34.03
CA ALA A 416 -15.14 5.69 -35.03
C ALA A 416 -15.59 5.37 -36.47
N GLN A 417 -16.00 4.12 -36.74
CA GLN A 417 -16.56 3.69 -38.03
C GLN A 417 -17.94 4.34 -38.31
N ALA A 418 -18.82 4.41 -37.32
CA ALA A 418 -20.14 5.03 -37.48
C ALA A 418 -20.08 6.55 -37.72
N TYR A 419 -18.99 7.20 -37.33
CA TYR A 419 -18.74 8.63 -37.53
C TYR A 419 -17.61 8.92 -38.53
N GLU A 420 -17.08 7.91 -39.24
CA GLU A 420 -15.95 8.04 -40.17
C GLU A 420 -16.29 9.02 -41.31
N ASP A 421 -17.46 8.82 -41.94
CA ASP A 421 -18.00 9.68 -43.01
C ASP A 421 -18.31 11.13 -42.55
N GLU A 422 -18.69 11.34 -41.28
CA GLU A 422 -18.94 12.69 -40.75
C GLU A 422 -17.65 13.39 -40.32
N LEU A 423 -16.66 12.65 -39.80
CA LEU A 423 -15.37 13.18 -39.38
C LEU A 423 -14.52 13.62 -40.58
N ASP A 424 -14.50 12.86 -41.67
CA ASP A 424 -13.82 13.26 -42.92
C ASP A 424 -14.42 14.55 -43.52
N GLY A 425 -15.74 14.71 -43.42
CA GLY A 425 -16.42 15.96 -43.79
C GLY A 425 -16.01 17.14 -42.90
N VAL A 426 -15.96 16.94 -41.58
CA VAL A 426 -15.65 18.00 -40.60
C VAL A 426 -14.17 18.37 -40.59
N GLU A 427 -13.23 17.42 -40.69
CA GLU A 427 -11.80 17.71 -40.66
C GLU A 427 -11.37 18.55 -41.86
N ASN A 428 -11.86 18.23 -43.06
CA ASN A 428 -11.65 19.03 -44.26
C ASN A 428 -12.22 20.46 -44.12
N VAL A 429 -13.42 20.61 -43.53
CA VAL A 429 -14.04 21.93 -43.29
C VAL A 429 -13.31 22.73 -42.22
N VAL A 430 -12.88 22.10 -41.12
CA VAL A 430 -12.16 22.75 -40.00
C VAL A 430 -10.75 23.15 -40.42
N TRP A 431 -10.05 22.32 -41.21
CA TRP A 431 -8.77 22.65 -41.81
C TRP A 431 -8.91 23.84 -42.76
N ALA A 432 -9.89 23.80 -43.68
CA ALA A 432 -10.15 24.88 -44.63
C ALA A 432 -10.56 26.19 -43.92
N ALA A 433 -11.35 26.11 -42.84
CA ALA A 433 -11.73 27.25 -42.02
C ALA A 433 -10.52 27.85 -41.27
N ARG A 434 -9.66 27.02 -40.67
CA ARG A 434 -8.40 27.48 -40.03
C ARG A 434 -7.44 28.12 -41.04
N ALA A 435 -7.31 27.55 -42.23
CA ALA A 435 -6.50 28.11 -43.32
C ALA A 435 -7.04 29.47 -43.78
N ARG A 436 -8.35 29.57 -44.05
CA ARG A 436 -9.02 30.82 -44.42
C ARG A 436 -8.93 31.88 -43.32
N TYR A 437 -9.10 31.50 -42.05
CA TYR A 437 -8.96 32.42 -40.91
C TYR A 437 -7.53 32.97 -40.79
N ARG A 438 -6.49 32.12 -40.90
CA ARG A 438 -5.09 32.56 -40.90
C ARG A 438 -4.80 33.51 -42.07
N ALA A 439 -5.25 33.17 -43.28
CA ALA A 439 -5.09 34.01 -44.47
C ALA A 439 -5.80 35.37 -44.31
N LEU A 440 -7.02 35.40 -43.79
CA LEU A 440 -7.77 36.64 -43.51
C LEU A 440 -7.04 37.51 -42.48
N ARG A 441 -6.53 36.92 -41.39
CA ARG A 441 -5.76 37.63 -40.35
C ARG A 441 -4.51 38.27 -40.94
N PHE A 442 -3.79 37.55 -41.81
CA PHE A 442 -2.60 38.03 -42.49
C PHE A 442 -2.91 39.16 -43.49
N ALA A 443 -3.98 39.03 -44.29
CA ALA A 443 -4.44 40.07 -45.20
C ALA A 443 -4.90 41.35 -44.48
N LEU A 444 -5.56 41.21 -43.31
CA LEU A 444 -5.94 42.34 -42.45
C LEU A 444 -4.72 43.02 -41.83
N TYR A 445 -3.70 42.24 -41.44
CA TYR A 445 -2.43 42.78 -40.96
C TYR A 445 -1.72 43.59 -42.04
N GLN A 446 -1.61 43.06 -43.26
CA GLN A 446 -1.04 43.80 -44.40
C GLN A 446 -1.87 45.04 -44.78
N ARG A 447 -3.21 44.99 -44.72
CA ARG A 447 -4.06 46.19 -44.94
C ARG A 447 -3.83 47.25 -43.86
N ARG A 448 -3.60 46.87 -42.61
CA ARG A 448 -3.23 47.81 -41.53
C ARG A 448 -1.83 48.39 -41.74
N ALA A 449 -0.85 47.57 -42.11
CA ALA A 449 0.51 48.03 -42.44
C ALA A 449 0.51 49.02 -43.62
N ARG A 450 -0.26 48.75 -44.69
CA ARG A 450 -0.42 49.68 -45.84
C ARG A 450 -1.16 50.96 -45.46
N ARG A 451 -2.16 50.91 -44.58
CA ARG A 451 -2.81 52.13 -44.06
C ARG A 451 -1.87 52.96 -43.19
N ALA A 452 -1.01 52.32 -42.39
CA ALA A 452 0.00 53.01 -41.58
C ALA A 452 1.08 53.70 -42.43
N THR A 453 1.38 53.21 -43.65
CA THR A 453 2.33 53.86 -44.57
C THR A 453 1.69 54.84 -45.56
N SER A 454 0.38 54.78 -45.81
CA SER A 454 -0.33 55.77 -46.64
C SER A 454 -1.00 56.92 -45.86
N ALA A 455 -1.06 56.86 -44.53
CA ALA A 455 -1.70 57.88 -43.69
C ALA A 455 -0.72 58.90 -43.10
N LYS A 456 -0.07 59.69 -43.96
CA LYS A 456 0.47 61.02 -43.62
C LYS A 456 0.73 61.89 -44.86
N PRO A 457 -0.24 62.74 -45.22
CA PRO A 457 0.06 64.06 -45.79
C PRO A 457 -0.75 65.17 -45.11
N GLY A 458 -0.11 66.33 -44.86
CA GLY A 458 -0.80 67.59 -44.57
C GLY A 458 -0.59 68.18 -43.17
N GLU A 459 -0.06 69.40 -43.17
CA GLU A 459 -0.21 70.50 -42.18
C GLU A 459 0.23 70.30 -40.71
N HIS A 460 1.28 71.04 -40.34
CA HIS A 460 1.10 72.06 -39.29
C HIS A 460 1.91 73.33 -39.58
N VAL A 461 1.29 74.45 -39.23
CA VAL A 461 1.64 75.87 -39.49
C VAL A 461 2.98 76.31 -38.87
N THR A 462 3.66 77.24 -39.55
CA THR A 462 4.88 77.96 -39.10
C THR A 462 4.60 79.30 -38.42
N ALA A 463 5.24 79.57 -37.27
CA ALA A 463 5.69 80.90 -36.80
C ALA A 463 6.70 80.68 -35.63
N VAL A 464 8.02 80.87 -35.78
CA VAL A 464 8.81 82.15 -35.81
C VAL A 464 9.28 82.56 -34.40
N PRO A 465 10.54 83.04 -34.15
CA PRO A 465 11.74 83.11 -35.00
C PRO A 465 13.07 82.60 -34.35
N GLU A 466 14.16 82.73 -35.12
CA GLU A 466 15.42 83.42 -34.75
C GLU A 466 16.73 82.60 -34.65
N ALA A 467 17.70 83.03 -35.47
CA ALA A 467 19.18 82.96 -35.34
C ALA A 467 19.88 81.61 -35.05
N ALA A 468 21.10 81.35 -35.54
CA ALA A 468 21.89 81.90 -36.64
C ALA A 468 23.09 80.95 -36.86
N GLU A 469 23.77 81.04 -38.02
CA GLU A 469 25.12 80.48 -38.25
C GLU A 469 25.26 78.95 -38.16
N ALA A 470 26.31 78.30 -38.67
CA ALA A 470 27.10 78.54 -39.90
C ALA A 470 27.90 77.25 -40.20
N VAL A 471 28.17 76.98 -41.49
CA VAL A 471 29.42 76.40 -42.01
C VAL A 471 29.87 74.99 -41.49
N THR A 472 29.89 74.03 -42.43
CA THR A 472 30.81 72.86 -42.60
C THR A 472 31.61 72.33 -41.39
N ASP A 473 31.68 71.01 -41.13
CA ASP A 473 32.42 70.08 -42.01
C ASP A 473 32.08 68.57 -41.78
N LYS A 474 32.72 67.71 -42.56
CA LYS A 474 32.75 66.23 -42.60
C LYS A 474 33.80 65.66 -41.57
N PRO A 475 34.03 64.33 -41.44
CA PRO A 475 33.14 63.28 -40.90
C PRO A 475 33.90 62.34 -39.89
N ILE A 476 33.39 61.11 -39.66
CA ILE A 476 34.10 59.87 -39.21
C ILE A 476 34.23 59.57 -37.69
N MET A 477 34.00 58.28 -37.33
CA MET A 477 34.32 57.58 -36.04
C MET A 477 33.59 58.13 -34.78
N THR A 478 33.40 57.45 -33.62
CA THR A 478 33.54 56.06 -33.09
C THR A 478 32.76 56.01 -31.75
N ALA A 479 32.35 54.88 -31.16
CA ALA A 479 32.02 53.51 -31.58
C ALA A 479 31.52 52.72 -30.34
N SER A 480 30.85 51.56 -30.51
CA SER A 480 30.30 50.70 -29.43
C SER A 480 29.08 51.31 -28.67
N GLY A 481 28.00 50.60 -28.36
CA GLY A 481 27.70 49.17 -28.53
C GLY A 481 27.19 48.55 -27.23
N SER A 482 25.91 48.19 -27.18
CA SER A 482 25.33 47.19 -26.25
C SER A 482 23.91 46.80 -26.69
N ASP A 483 23.61 45.50 -26.59
CA ASP A 483 22.34 44.84 -26.27
C ASP A 483 21.00 45.42 -26.85
N SER A 484 20.12 44.64 -27.49
CA SER A 484 19.71 43.27 -27.12
C SER A 484 18.72 42.63 -28.13
N ALA A 485 18.56 41.31 -28.00
CA ALA A 485 17.36 40.51 -28.29
C ALA A 485 16.73 40.47 -29.72
N GLU A 486 17.00 39.34 -30.39
CA GLU A 486 16.04 38.45 -31.08
C GLU A 486 14.89 38.99 -31.95
N ALA A 487 14.95 38.63 -33.24
CA ALA A 487 13.80 38.49 -34.13
C ALA A 487 13.85 37.13 -34.86
N PRO A 488 12.70 36.47 -35.16
CA PRO A 488 12.66 35.12 -35.73
C PRO A 488 12.50 35.05 -37.26
N SER A 489 12.65 33.83 -37.81
CA SER A 489 12.43 33.35 -39.21
C SER A 489 13.57 33.61 -40.21
N GLN A 490 14.02 32.66 -41.04
CA GLN A 490 13.28 31.92 -42.08
C GLN A 490 13.90 30.53 -42.47
N PRO A 491 13.16 29.67 -43.23
CA PRO A 491 13.64 28.39 -43.82
C PRO A 491 14.13 28.57 -45.29
N PRO A 492 14.82 27.60 -45.93
CA PRO A 492 14.20 26.45 -46.65
C PRO A 492 15.07 25.15 -46.53
N SER A 493 14.94 24.01 -47.23
CA SER A 493 14.36 23.63 -48.54
C SER A 493 14.13 22.08 -48.67
N ILE A 494 13.92 21.56 -49.88
CA ILE A 494 13.27 20.26 -50.23
C ILE A 494 14.25 19.21 -50.79
N ASN A 495 14.12 17.92 -50.41
CA ASN A 495 14.19 16.69 -51.26
C ASN A 495 13.91 15.44 -50.37
N ARG A 496 13.11 14.40 -50.67
CA ARG A 496 12.68 13.62 -51.87
C ARG A 496 13.46 12.28 -52.02
N ALA A 497 12.71 11.17 -52.16
CA ALA A 497 13.13 9.75 -52.28
C ALA A 497 13.63 9.08 -50.97
N ALA A 498 13.46 7.76 -50.72
CA ALA A 498 12.96 6.66 -51.55
C ALA A 498 12.16 5.58 -50.75
N THR A 499 11.60 4.60 -51.46
CA THR A 499 10.69 3.53 -50.98
C THR A 499 11.39 2.19 -50.66
N GLY A 500 11.19 1.67 -49.43
CA GLY A 500 11.16 0.24 -49.04
C GLY A 500 12.42 -0.64 -49.22
N PRO A 501 12.37 -1.93 -48.80
CA PRO A 501 11.41 -2.60 -47.91
C PRO A 501 12.08 -3.23 -46.65
N LEU A 502 11.28 -3.95 -45.85
CA LEU A 502 11.71 -4.81 -44.74
C LEU A 502 12.52 -6.03 -45.24
N ASP A 503 13.36 -6.61 -44.38
CA ASP A 503 13.68 -8.04 -44.45
C ASP A 503 14.00 -8.65 -43.06
N GLU A 504 13.70 -9.92 -42.91
CA GLU A 504 13.93 -10.72 -41.69
C GLU A 504 15.25 -11.48 -41.79
N THR A 505 16.07 -11.50 -40.72
CA THR A 505 17.00 -12.59 -40.31
C THR A 505 18.00 -12.11 -39.26
N GLY A 506 17.58 -12.08 -37.98
CA GLY A 506 18.47 -11.71 -36.89
C GLY A 506 19.34 -12.88 -36.39
N GLN A 507 20.53 -13.12 -36.96
CA GLN A 507 21.52 -13.98 -36.30
C GLN A 507 23.01 -13.75 -36.65
N SER A 508 23.77 -13.48 -35.59
CA SER A 508 25.15 -13.95 -35.33
C SER A 508 26.40 -13.12 -35.75
N ALA A 509 27.41 -13.26 -34.86
CA ALA A 509 28.86 -13.19 -35.06
C ALA A 509 29.66 -11.86 -34.96
N ILE A 510 30.17 -11.62 -33.73
CA ILE A 510 31.62 -11.54 -33.39
C ILE A 510 32.55 -10.67 -34.28
N THR A 511 33.19 -9.65 -33.70
CA THR A 511 34.68 -9.52 -33.61
C THR A 511 35.13 -8.31 -32.76
N HIS A 512 36.13 -8.51 -31.89
CA HIS A 512 36.93 -7.43 -31.26
C HIS A 512 38.04 -6.93 -32.21
N PRO A 513 38.69 -5.77 -31.95
CA PRO A 513 40.01 -5.88 -31.31
C PRO A 513 40.48 -4.73 -30.39
N LYS A 514 41.21 -5.10 -29.32
CA LYS A 514 42.39 -4.41 -28.73
C LYS A 514 42.22 -2.99 -28.11
N ALA A 515 43.12 -2.50 -27.26
CA ALA A 515 43.98 -3.11 -26.23
C ALA A 515 44.72 -1.99 -25.46
N ALA A 516 44.75 -2.04 -24.13
CA ALA A 516 45.80 -1.43 -23.31
C ALA A 516 45.85 -2.11 -21.93
N SER A 517 47.03 -2.55 -21.51
CA SER A 517 47.24 -3.24 -20.23
C SER A 517 48.52 -2.69 -19.55
N PRO A 518 49.04 -3.20 -18.41
CA PRO A 518 49.08 -2.39 -17.19
C PRO A 518 50.50 -2.22 -16.62
N LYS A 519 50.64 -1.54 -15.46
CA LYS A 519 51.86 -1.66 -14.64
C LYS A 519 51.58 -1.98 -13.16
N ARG A 520 52.27 -3.01 -12.68
CA ARG A 520 52.31 -3.53 -11.30
C ARG A 520 53.34 -2.79 -10.44
N ARG A 521 53.15 -2.87 -9.11
CA ARG A 521 54.17 -3.23 -8.07
C ARG A 521 53.38 -3.74 -6.84
N LYS A 522 53.44 -5.02 -6.44
CA LYS A 522 54.44 -5.68 -5.55
C LYS A 522 54.82 -4.78 -4.35
N ALA A 523 54.45 -4.99 -3.08
CA ALA A 523 54.31 -6.18 -2.19
C ALA A 523 55.55 -6.47 -1.31
N SER A 524 55.40 -6.36 0.02
CA SER A 524 56.31 -6.89 1.05
C SER A 524 55.59 -7.09 2.41
N LYS A 525 55.64 -8.34 2.90
CA LYS A 525 55.25 -8.91 4.23
C LYS A 525 56.17 -8.42 5.38
N PRO A 526 56.06 -8.92 6.66
CA PRO A 526 54.92 -8.95 7.61
C PRO A 526 55.40 -8.61 9.07
N ALA A 527 54.68 -9.09 10.11
CA ALA A 527 54.93 -8.98 11.57
C ALA A 527 54.63 -7.58 12.18
N GLU A 528 54.18 -7.47 13.44
CA GLU A 528 53.90 -8.48 14.49
C GLU A 528 52.42 -8.85 14.65
#